data_AF-A0A967GBC6-F1
#
_entry.id   AF-A0A967GBC6-F1
#
_cell.length_a   1.000
_cell.length_b   1.000
_cell.length_c   1.000
_cell.angle_alpha   90.00
_cell.angle_beta   90.00
_cell.angle_gamma   90.00
#
_symmetry.space_group_name_H-M   'P 1'
#
loop_
_entity.id
_entity.type
_entity.pdbx_description
1 polymer ?
#
loop_
_entity_poly.entity_id
_entity_poly.type
_entity_poly.pdbx_seq_one_letter_code
_entity_poly.pdbx_strand_id
1 'polypeptide(L)' 'MTTTAAADERLILDTIDQWVEREVAPVAMEMEHADAYPEHLVEQMKELGLFGAVIP' A
#
# COMPACT_ATOMS: atom_id res chain seq x y z
N MET A 1 26.99 -8.60 4.13
CA MET A 1 25.61 -9.14 4.30
C MET A 1 24.54 -8.06 4.12
N THR A 2 24.76 -7.03 3.30
CA THR A 2 23.81 -5.90 3.13
C THR A 2 23.02 -5.91 1.82
N THR A 3 23.34 -6.82 0.88
CA THR A 3 22.70 -6.85 -0.44
C THR A 3 21.33 -7.54 -0.46
N THR A 4 21.08 -8.52 0.42
CA THR A 4 19.81 -9.27 0.45
C THR A 4 18.65 -8.42 0.98
N ALA A 5 18.84 -7.69 2.08
CA ALA A 5 17.78 -6.85 2.68
C ALA A 5 17.29 -5.73 1.74
N ALA A 6 18.19 -5.13 0.94
CA ALA A 6 17.83 -4.10 -0.01
C ALA A 6 17.03 -4.63 -1.22
N ALA A 7 17.26 -5.89 -1.62
CA ALA A 7 16.47 -6.54 -2.68
C ALA A 7 15.06 -6.90 -2.19
N ASP A 8 14.94 -7.35 -0.94
CA ASP A 8 13.66 -7.65 -0.31
C ASP A 8 12.82 -6.37 -0.10
N GLU A 9 13.45 -5.29 0.36
CA GLU A 9 12.80 -3.97 0.49
C GLU A 9 12.29 -3.47 -0.88
N ARG A 10 13.10 -3.62 -1.94
CA ARG A 10 12.70 -3.22 -3.28
C ARG A 10 11.48 -3.99 -3.77
N LEU A 11 11.43 -5.30 -3.52
CA LEU A 11 10.30 -6.14 -3.91
C LEU A 11 9.01 -5.74 -3.17
N ILE A 12 9.12 -5.38 -1.89
CA ILE A 12 7.98 -4.87 -1.11
C ILE A 12 7.47 -3.56 -1.71
N LEU A 13 8.37 -2.61 -1.99
CA LEU A 13 8.00 -1.34 -2.60
C LEU A 13 7.36 -1.51 -3.98
N ASP A 14 7.94 -2.36 -4.85
CA ASP A 14 7.37 -2.64 -6.18
C ASP A 14 5.97 -3.31 -6.08
N THR A 15 5.71 -4.08 -5.01
CA THR A 15 4.39 -4.66 -4.74
C THR A 15 3.38 -3.59 -4.31
N ILE A 16 3.81 -2.65 -3.46
CA ILE A 16 2.97 -1.53 -3.02
C ILE A 16 2.65 -0.61 -4.19
N ASP A 17 3.61 -0.30 -5.05
CA ASP A 17 3.40 0.56 -6.23
C ASP A 17 2.34 -0.05 -7.16
N GLN A 18 2.43 -1.35 -7.47
CA GLN A 18 1.43 -2.04 -8.29
C GLN A 18 0.04 -2.04 -7.64
N TRP A 19 -0.03 -2.16 -6.31
CA TRP A 19 -1.29 -2.08 -5.58
C TRP A 19 -1.90 -0.66 -5.65
N VAL A 20 -1.09 0.38 -5.46
CA VAL A 20 -1.54 1.78 -5.58
C VAL A 20 -2.11 2.06 -6.98
N GLU A 21 -1.43 1.61 -8.04
CA GLU A 21 -1.88 1.82 -9.42
C GLU A 21 -3.22 1.12 -9.71
N ARG A 22 -3.44 -0.06 -9.16
CA ARG A 22 -4.58 -0.92 -9.49
C ARG A 22 -5.80 -0.69 -8.61
N GLU A 23 -5.59 -0.46 -7.32
CA GLU A 23 -6.67 -0.43 -6.32
C GLU A 23 -6.95 1.00 -5.85
N VAL A 24 -5.93 1.84 -5.68
CA VAL A 24 -6.08 3.18 -5.08
C VAL A 24 -6.34 4.26 -6.14
N ALA A 25 -5.47 4.35 -7.15
CA ALA A 25 -5.49 5.41 -8.14
C ALA A 25 -6.84 5.55 -8.89
N PRO A 26 -7.55 4.47 -9.26
CA PRO A 26 -8.81 4.58 -9.98
C PRO A 26 -9.95 5.22 -9.18
N VAL A 27 -9.93 5.09 -7.85
CA VAL A 27 -11.04 5.53 -6.98
C VAL A 27 -10.71 6.79 -6.17
N ALA A 28 -9.43 7.16 -6.05
CA ALA A 28 -8.98 8.24 -5.17
C ALA A 28 -9.72 9.57 -5.39
N MET A 29 -9.89 10.02 -6.63
CA MET A 29 -10.58 11.28 -6.95
C MET A 29 -12.07 11.24 -6.61
N GLU A 30 -12.74 10.13 -6.90
CA GLU A 30 -14.17 9.97 -6.60
C GLU A 30 -14.41 9.98 -5.09
N MET A 31 -13.57 9.26 -4.34
CA MET A 31 -13.71 9.16 -2.89
C MET A 31 -13.42 10.48 -2.17
N GLU A 32 -12.46 11.27 -2.68
CA GLU A 32 -12.17 12.62 -2.17
C GLU A 32 -13.37 13.54 -2.39
N HIS A 33 -13.92 13.59 -3.60
CA HIS A 33 -15.10 14.39 -3.89
C HIS A 33 -16.34 13.97 -3.10
N ALA A 34 -16.45 12.68 -2.78
CA ALA A 34 -17.55 12.14 -1.99
C ALA A 34 -17.38 12.31 -0.47
N ASP A 35 -16.23 12.82 0.01
CA ASP A 35 -15.85 12.83 1.44
C ASP A 35 -16.04 11.45 2.09
N ALA A 36 -15.68 10.40 1.35
CA ALA A 36 -15.99 9.01 1.70
C ALA A 36 -14.78 8.29 2.30
N TYR A 37 -15.04 7.44 3.30
CA TYR A 37 -14.01 6.60 3.90
C TYR A 37 -13.77 5.32 3.09
N PRO A 38 -12.52 5.04 2.65
CA PRO A 38 -12.20 3.87 1.83
C PRO A 38 -12.02 2.60 2.66
N GLU A 39 -13.12 2.06 3.21
CA GLU A 39 -13.08 0.87 4.08
C GLU A 39 -12.38 -0.32 3.40
N HIS A 40 -12.70 -0.60 2.13
CA HIS A 40 -12.10 -1.72 1.39
C HIS A 40 -10.58 -1.56 1.19
N LEU A 41 -10.07 -0.36 0.88
CA LEU A 41 -8.64 -0.12 0.73
C LEU A 41 -7.93 -0.27 2.07
N VAL A 42 -8.55 0.21 3.15
CA VAL A 42 -7.98 0.09 4.50
C VAL A 42 -7.87 -1.38 4.93
N GLU A 43 -8.85 -2.23 4.63
CA GLU A 43 -8.73 -3.67 4.90
C GLU A 43 -7.56 -4.28 4.11
N GLN A 44 -7.41 -3.94 2.83
CA GLN A 44 -6.25 -4.40 2.04
C GLN A 44 -4.91 -3.92 2.63
N MET A 45 -4.83 -2.67 3.10
CA MET A 45 -3.64 -2.14 3.76
C MET A 45 -3.26 -2.92 5.04
N LYS A 46 -4.26 -3.42 5.78
CA LYS A 46 -4.03 -4.28 6.96
C LYS A 46 -3.45 -5.64 6.55
N GLU A 47 -4.00 -6.26 5.52
CA GLU A 47 -3.51 -7.54 4.99
C GLU A 47 -2.08 -7.45 4.45
N LEU A 48 -1.75 -6.31 3.81
CA LEU A 48 -0.40 -6.00 3.35
C LEU A 48 0.58 -5.65 4.49
N GLY A 49 0.10 -5.52 5.74
CA GLY A 49 0.93 -5.23 6.90
C GLY A 49 1.47 -3.79 6.95
N LEU A 50 0.89 -2.86 6.19
CA LEU A 50 1.42 -1.49 6.06
C LEU A 50 1.43 -0.72 7.38
N PHE A 51 0.46 -0.97 8.25
CA PHE A 51 0.38 -0.33 9.57
C PHE A 51 1.46 -0.80 10.56
N GLY A 52 2.05 -1.98 10.33
CA GLY A 52 3.14 -2.53 11.14
C GLY A 52 4.52 -2.33 10.53
N ALA A 53 4.61 -1.85 9.29
CA ALA A 53 5.85 -1.84 8.51
C ALA A 53 6.99 -1.02 9.12
N VAL A 54 6.68 -0.06 9.99
CA VAL A 54 7.65 0.81 10.67
C VAL A 54 7.77 0.53 12.17
N ILE A 55 7.11 -0.52 12.68
CA ILE A 55 7.16 -0.91 14.10
C ILE A 55 8.35 -1.87 14.29
N PRO A 56 9.30 -1.56 15.21
CA PRO A 56 10.48 -2.40 15.49
C PRO A 56 10.17 -3.78 16.06
#